data_AF-A0A1B1C3Z5-F1
#
_entry.id   AF-A0A1B1C3Z5-F1
#
_cell.length_a   1.000
_cell.length_b   1.000
_cell.length_c   1.000
_cell.angle_alpha   90.00
_cell.angle_beta   90.00
_cell.angle_gamma   90.00
#
_symmetry.space_group_name_H-M   'P 1'
#
loop_
_entity.id
_entity.type
_entity.pdbx_description
1 polymer ?
#
loop_
_entity_poly.entity_id
_entity_poly.type
_entity_poly.pdbx_seq_one_letter_code
_entity_poly.pdbx_strand_id
1 'polypeptide(L)'
;MIDPDKILPSWRFALDPALQIEAKKFYDFVDYWPPYGWSDDQIKRWVEKGIVGEMSINWPLIHHIDQKLDGLVSKTLMLMCHRPRDLPPGHARLFGKAFFNVSGAESVRHAMRYMIDHKLKGGPRRTALEPGEEEYDDGRIIALSSVRDDAVHRSDLSEDARDILEKKEEQQKLSVNLR
;
A
#
# COMPACT_ATOMS: atom_id res chain seq x y z
N MET A 1 -2.82 22.95 -4.66
CA MET A 1 -3.80 22.39 -5.62
C MET A 1 -3.04 21.42 -6.51
N ILE A 2 -3.47 20.17 -6.64
CA ILE A 2 -2.81 19.20 -7.51
C ILE A 2 -3.07 19.62 -8.97
N ASP A 3 -2.03 19.61 -9.80
CA ASP A 3 -2.15 19.90 -11.22
C ASP A 3 -2.78 18.70 -11.95
N PRO A 4 -4.01 18.82 -12.49
CA PRO A 4 -4.71 17.70 -13.13
C PRO A 4 -3.94 17.11 -14.31
N ASP A 5 -3.13 17.92 -15.00
CA ASP A 5 -2.36 17.50 -16.17
C ASP A 5 -1.13 16.66 -15.81
N LYS A 6 -0.75 16.65 -14.52
CA LYS A 6 0.37 15.85 -14.00
C LYS A 6 -0.08 14.50 -13.43
N ILE A 7 -1.38 14.20 -13.41
CA ILE A 7 -1.91 12.93 -12.92
C ILE A 7 -2.17 12.00 -14.10
N LEU A 8 -1.67 10.77 -14.00
CA LEU A 8 -1.94 9.74 -15.00
C LEU A 8 -3.46 9.50 -15.13
N PRO A 9 -4.00 9.24 -16.34
CA PRO A 9 -5.44 9.01 -16.54
C PRO A 9 -6.02 7.96 -15.59
N SER A 10 -5.28 6.88 -15.33
CA SER A 10 -5.65 5.77 -14.44
C SER A 10 -5.67 6.14 -12.94
N TRP A 11 -5.20 7.34 -12.58
CA TRP A 11 -5.15 7.90 -11.23
C TRP A 11 -6.04 9.13 -11.05
N ARG A 12 -6.83 9.53 -12.05
CA ARG A 12 -7.69 10.72 -11.98
C ARG A 12 -8.73 10.68 -10.85
N PHE A 13 -9.10 9.49 -10.37
CA PHE A 13 -9.92 9.33 -9.17
C PHE A 13 -9.29 10.01 -7.93
N ALA A 14 -7.98 10.26 -7.93
CA ALA A 14 -7.29 11.03 -6.90
C ALA A 14 -7.75 12.49 -6.79
N LEU A 15 -8.36 13.02 -7.86
CA LEU A 15 -8.96 14.35 -7.89
C LEU A 15 -10.36 14.37 -7.26
N ASP A 16 -10.95 13.20 -6.98
CA ASP A 16 -12.26 13.11 -6.36
C ASP A 16 -12.21 13.67 -4.93
N PRO A 17 -13.05 14.67 -4.57
CA PRO A 17 -13.15 15.16 -3.20
C PRO A 17 -13.44 14.08 -2.16
N ALA A 18 -14.11 12.98 -2.55
CA ALA A 18 -14.37 11.84 -1.68
C ALA A 18 -13.08 11.19 -1.15
N LEU A 19 -11.98 11.21 -1.94
CA LEU A 19 -10.69 10.70 -1.48
C LEU A 19 -10.17 11.52 -0.29
N GLN A 20 -10.42 12.83 -0.24
CA GLN A 20 -9.98 13.65 0.90
C GLN A 20 -10.77 13.33 2.17
N ILE A 21 -12.05 12.97 2.03
CA ILE A 21 -12.88 12.53 3.14
C ILE A 21 -12.37 11.18 3.67
N GLU A 22 -12.10 10.23 2.77
CA GLU A 22 -11.50 8.94 3.12
C GLU A 22 -10.11 9.09 3.74
N ALA A 23 -9.24 9.92 3.15
CA ALA A 23 -7.90 10.21 3.67
C ALA A 23 -7.95 10.76 5.09
N LYS A 24 -8.93 11.63 5.40
CA LYS A 24 -9.13 12.11 6.77
C LYS A 24 -9.54 11.00 7.71
N LYS A 25 -10.53 10.17 7.35
CA LYS A 25 -10.95 9.03 8.17
C LYS A 25 -9.80 8.05 8.42
N PHE A 26 -9.01 7.78 7.38
CA PHE A 26 -7.84 6.90 7.47
C PHE A 26 -6.77 7.51 8.39
N TYR A 27 -6.50 8.81 8.26
CA TYR A 27 -5.60 9.52 9.16
C TYR A 27 -6.05 9.42 10.61
N ASP A 28 -7.33 9.69 10.89
CA ASP A 28 -7.87 9.63 12.25
C ASP A 28 -7.70 8.22 12.85
N PHE A 29 -7.85 7.17 12.04
CA PHE A 29 -7.55 5.78 12.43
C PHE A 29 -6.06 5.57 12.78
N VAL A 30 -5.14 6.03 11.92
CA VAL A 30 -3.70 5.88 12.15
C VAL A 30 -3.23 6.74 13.34
N ASP A 31 -3.80 7.92 13.53
CA ASP A 31 -3.46 8.83 14.63
C ASP A 31 -3.85 8.27 16.00
N TYR A 32 -4.91 7.45 16.05
CA TYR A 32 -5.33 6.71 17.23
C TYR A 32 -4.43 5.50 17.56
N TRP A 33 -3.46 5.17 16.70
CA TRP A 33 -2.67 3.96 16.81
C TRP A 33 -1.47 4.09 17.78
N PRO A 34 -1.12 3.03 18.55
CA PRO A 34 -1.91 1.82 18.79
C PRO A 34 -2.95 2.04 19.91
N PRO A 35 -4.10 1.34 19.88
CA PRO A 35 -5.10 1.42 20.95
C PRO A 35 -4.52 1.10 22.34
N TYR A 36 -4.76 1.97 23.31
CA TYR A 36 -4.29 1.78 24.68
C TYR A 36 -4.97 0.58 25.35
N GLY A 37 -4.18 -0.23 26.08
CA GLY A 37 -4.69 -1.39 26.83
C GLY A 37 -4.99 -2.64 26.00
N TRP A 38 -4.81 -2.60 24.67
CA TRP A 38 -5.03 -3.77 23.82
C TRP A 38 -3.76 -4.62 23.69
N SER A 39 -3.93 -5.95 23.63
CA SER A 39 -2.85 -6.87 23.28
C SER A 39 -2.53 -6.82 21.79
N ASP A 40 -1.34 -7.27 21.42
CA ASP A 40 -0.89 -7.28 20.02
C ASP A 40 -1.81 -8.16 19.15
N ASP A 41 -2.32 -9.28 19.69
CA ASP A 41 -3.30 -10.14 19.02
C ASP A 41 -4.66 -9.46 18.83
N GLN A 42 -5.13 -8.69 19.81
CA GLN A 42 -6.39 -7.94 19.68
C GLN A 42 -6.26 -6.89 18.57
N ILE A 43 -5.12 -6.20 18.53
CA ILE A 43 -4.80 -5.21 17.51
C ILE A 43 -4.74 -5.87 16.12
N LYS A 44 -3.99 -6.98 15.99
CA LYS A 44 -3.86 -7.73 14.74
C LYS A 44 -5.22 -8.19 14.21
N ARG A 45 -6.06 -8.80 15.05
CA ARG A 45 -7.40 -9.28 14.65
C ARG A 45 -8.32 -8.13 14.23
N TRP A 46 -8.27 -7.01 14.93
CA TRP A 46 -9.06 -5.83 14.59
C TRP A 46 -8.63 -5.23 13.25
N VAL A 47 -7.33 -5.14 12.98
CA VAL A 47 -6.84 -4.68 11.67
C VAL A 47 -7.19 -5.65 10.57
N GLU A 48 -6.93 -6.93 10.75
CA GLU A 48 -7.17 -7.94 9.72
C GLU A 48 -8.65 -7.98 9.32
N LYS A 49 -9.57 -8.01 10.29
CA LYS A 49 -11.00 -8.16 10.02
C LYS A 49 -11.72 -6.84 9.78
N GLY A 50 -11.46 -5.83 10.61
CA GLY A 50 -12.21 -4.58 10.61
C GLY A 50 -11.61 -3.49 9.73
N ILE A 51 -10.28 -3.44 9.60
CA ILE A 51 -9.64 -2.39 8.79
C ILE A 51 -9.36 -2.88 7.38
N VAL A 52 -8.64 -3.99 7.24
CA VAL A 52 -8.30 -4.60 5.95
C VAL A 52 -9.52 -5.31 5.35
N GLY A 53 -10.20 -6.15 6.13
CA GLY A 53 -11.37 -6.90 5.67
C GLY A 53 -12.56 -6.03 5.22
N GLU A 54 -12.72 -4.84 5.79
CA GLU A 54 -13.79 -3.90 5.43
C GLU A 54 -13.28 -2.67 4.66
N MET A 55 -12.04 -2.69 4.16
CA MET A 55 -11.45 -1.53 3.51
C MET A 55 -12.26 -1.06 2.29
N SER A 56 -12.80 -2.01 1.51
CA SER A 56 -13.65 -1.73 0.34
C SER A 56 -14.96 -1.02 0.68
N ILE A 57 -15.42 -1.11 1.94
CA ILE A 57 -16.66 -0.52 2.42
C ILE A 57 -16.38 0.83 3.09
N ASN A 58 -15.37 0.87 3.97
CA ASN A 58 -15.07 2.03 4.80
C ASN A 58 -14.23 3.09 4.06
N TRP A 59 -13.36 2.65 3.14
CA TRP A 59 -12.48 3.49 2.33
C TRP A 59 -12.36 2.96 0.89
N PRO A 60 -13.44 3.00 0.08
CA PRO A 60 -13.44 2.40 -1.26
C PRO A 60 -12.38 2.97 -2.21
N LEU A 61 -12.06 4.27 -2.16
CA LEU A 61 -11.02 4.86 -2.99
C LEU A 61 -9.62 4.48 -2.51
N ILE A 62 -9.39 4.39 -1.20
CA ILE A 62 -8.13 3.86 -0.66
C ILE A 62 -7.98 2.37 -0.98
N HIS A 63 -9.06 1.59 -0.93
CA HIS A 63 -9.05 0.20 -1.36
C HIS A 63 -8.72 0.07 -2.86
N HIS A 64 -9.23 0.98 -3.70
CA HIS A 64 -8.87 1.02 -5.11
C HIS A 64 -7.38 1.36 -5.32
N ILE A 65 -6.82 2.27 -4.51
CA ILE A 65 -5.37 2.54 -4.48
C ILE A 65 -4.60 1.28 -4.05
N ASP A 66 -5.07 0.59 -3.01
CA ASP A 66 -4.45 -0.63 -2.51
C ASP A 66 -4.41 -1.73 -3.58
N GLN A 67 -5.52 -1.92 -4.31
CA GLN A 67 -5.59 -2.84 -5.46
C GLN A 67 -4.58 -2.46 -6.56
N LYS A 68 -4.49 -1.17 -6.92
CA LYS A 68 -3.50 -0.66 -7.91
C LYS A 68 -2.05 -0.81 -7.46
N LEU A 69 -1.82 -1.04 -6.16
CA LEU A 69 -0.51 -1.18 -5.55
C LEU A 69 -0.30 -2.60 -5.00
N ASP A 70 -1.00 -3.60 -5.55
CA ASP A 70 -0.86 -5.02 -5.19
C ASP A 70 -1.01 -5.29 -3.67
N GLY A 71 -1.93 -4.60 -3.03
CA GLY A 71 -2.21 -4.74 -1.59
C GLY A 71 -1.18 -4.06 -0.69
N LEU A 72 -0.35 -3.15 -1.20
CA LEU A 72 0.75 -2.52 -0.43
C LEU A 72 0.26 -1.84 0.86
N VAL A 73 -0.88 -1.17 0.84
CA VAL A 73 -1.45 -0.47 2.01
C VAL A 73 -1.85 -1.53 3.05
N SER A 74 -2.61 -2.53 2.63
CA SER A 74 -3.07 -3.62 3.50
C SER A 74 -1.90 -4.40 4.10
N LYS A 75 -0.89 -4.73 3.30
CA LYS A 75 0.35 -5.38 3.74
C LYS A 75 1.11 -4.52 4.76
N THR A 76 1.19 -3.21 4.53
CA THR A 76 1.85 -2.29 5.45
C THR A 76 1.09 -2.18 6.77
N LEU A 77 -0.26 -2.16 6.76
CA LEU A 77 -1.08 -2.20 7.98
C LEU A 77 -0.85 -3.49 8.78
N MET A 78 -0.81 -4.64 8.11
CA MET A 78 -0.50 -5.91 8.77
C MET A 78 0.91 -5.90 9.35
N LEU A 79 1.88 -5.34 8.63
CA LEU A 79 3.26 -5.15 9.13
C LEU A 79 3.31 -4.24 10.37
N MET A 80 2.48 -3.20 10.41
CA MET A 80 2.36 -2.32 11.59
C MET A 80 1.86 -3.07 12.82
N CYS A 81 1.06 -4.12 12.66
CA CYS A 81 0.58 -4.96 13.76
C CYS A 81 1.69 -5.81 14.40
N HIS A 82 2.80 -6.04 13.71
CA HIS A 82 3.98 -6.65 14.32
C HIS A 82 4.66 -5.63 15.22
N ARG A 83 4.59 -5.83 16.54
CA ARG A 83 5.05 -4.86 17.54
C ARG A 83 4.36 -3.51 17.31
N PRO A 84 3.06 -3.38 17.57
CA PRO A 84 2.25 -2.23 17.19
C PRO A 84 2.66 -0.93 17.88
N ARG A 85 3.47 -1.02 18.94
CA ARG A 85 4.07 0.11 19.67
C ARG A 85 5.43 0.54 19.10
N ASP A 86 6.02 -0.24 18.22
CA ASP A 86 7.30 0.04 17.56
C ASP A 86 7.06 0.68 16.18
N LEU A 87 6.52 1.89 16.19
CA LEU A 87 6.29 2.66 14.97
C LEU A 87 7.29 3.82 14.88
N PRO A 88 7.70 4.21 13.66
CA PRO A 88 8.60 5.33 13.51
C PRO A 88 7.95 6.63 14.04
N PRO A 89 8.75 7.55 14.60
CA PRO A 89 8.28 8.89 14.89
C PRO A 89 7.63 9.52 13.67
N GLY A 90 6.47 10.15 13.87
CA GLY A 90 5.72 10.80 12.79
C GLY A 90 5.00 9.84 11.83
N HIS A 91 4.83 8.55 12.16
CA HIS A 91 4.08 7.60 11.34
C HIS A 91 2.68 8.12 10.95
N ALA A 92 1.92 8.74 11.86
CA ALA A 92 0.62 9.31 11.55
C ALA A 92 0.71 10.39 10.44
N ARG A 93 1.77 11.20 10.46
CA ARG A 93 2.01 12.22 9.42
C ARG A 93 2.46 11.62 8.10
N LEU A 94 3.26 10.56 8.10
CA LEU A 94 3.84 9.99 6.88
C LEU A 94 2.91 8.94 6.25
N PHE A 95 2.51 7.96 7.03
CA PHE A 95 1.60 6.89 6.61
C PHE A 95 0.14 7.36 6.63
N GLY A 96 -0.31 7.96 7.74
CA GLY A 96 -1.70 8.40 7.87
C GLY A 96 -2.08 9.50 6.89
N LYS A 97 -1.11 10.32 6.42
CA LYS A 97 -1.37 11.34 5.39
C LYS A 97 -1.03 10.93 3.96
N ALA A 98 -0.69 9.67 3.71
CA ALA A 98 -0.27 9.19 2.39
C ALA A 98 -1.30 9.47 1.27
N PHE A 99 -2.58 9.59 1.63
CA PHE A 99 -3.69 9.79 0.69
C PHE A 99 -4.13 11.25 0.55
N PHE A 100 -3.60 12.17 1.37
CA PHE A 100 -3.84 13.60 1.15
C PHE A 100 -3.03 14.08 -0.04
N ASN A 101 -3.71 14.74 -0.98
CA ASN A 101 -3.08 15.25 -2.20
C ASN A 101 -2.29 14.20 -2.98
N VAL A 102 -2.76 12.94 -3.01
CA VAL A 102 -2.09 11.88 -3.76
C VAL A 102 -2.08 12.25 -5.25
N SER A 103 -0.91 12.17 -5.89
CA SER A 103 -0.76 12.49 -7.31
C SER A 103 -0.43 11.28 -8.16
N GLY A 104 -0.20 10.12 -7.54
CA GLY A 104 0.07 8.86 -8.22
C GLY A 104 0.59 7.77 -7.28
N ALA A 105 1.01 6.65 -7.88
CA ALA A 105 1.53 5.48 -7.17
C ALA A 105 2.72 5.83 -6.27
N GLU A 106 3.66 6.64 -6.76
CA GLU A 106 4.93 6.87 -6.08
C GLU A 106 4.77 7.63 -4.75
N SER A 107 3.82 8.57 -4.66
CA SER A 107 3.56 9.28 -3.39
C SER A 107 3.11 8.32 -2.29
N VAL A 108 2.29 7.32 -2.65
CA VAL A 108 1.84 6.29 -1.71
C VAL A 108 3.00 5.34 -1.40
N ARG A 109 3.69 4.81 -2.42
CA ARG A 109 4.82 3.89 -2.26
C ARG A 109 5.91 4.48 -1.35
N HIS A 110 6.20 5.78 -1.49
CA HIS A 110 7.16 6.47 -0.63
C HIS A 110 6.74 6.46 0.85
N ALA A 111 5.47 6.78 1.14
CA ALA A 111 4.95 6.76 2.50
C ALA A 111 4.96 5.35 3.12
N MET A 112 4.59 4.33 2.34
CA MET A 112 4.60 2.93 2.78
C MET A 112 6.03 2.43 3.03
N ARG A 113 6.98 2.77 2.15
CA ARG A 113 8.39 2.37 2.27
C ARG A 113 9.02 2.85 3.57
N TYR A 114 8.71 4.06 4.02
CA TYR A 114 9.22 4.56 5.31
C TYR A 114 8.81 3.66 6.48
N MET A 115 7.56 3.20 6.51
CA MET A 115 7.05 2.30 7.53
C MET A 115 7.69 0.91 7.44
N ILE A 116 7.76 0.38 6.22
CA ILE A 116 8.34 -0.93 5.94
C ILE A 116 9.82 -0.95 6.36
N ASP A 117 10.60 0.04 5.93
CA ASP A 117 12.02 0.13 6.25
C ASP A 117 12.26 0.23 7.76
N HIS A 118 11.43 0.97 8.50
CA HIS A 118 11.53 1.05 9.96
C HIS A 118 11.28 -0.31 10.60
N LYS A 119 10.22 -1.02 10.17
CA LYS A 119 9.87 -2.33 10.69
C LYS A 119 10.92 -3.39 10.37
N LEU A 120 11.49 -3.36 9.15
CA LEU A 120 12.52 -4.30 8.73
C LEU A 120 13.87 -4.08 9.41
N LYS A 121 14.22 -2.84 9.76
CA LYS A 121 15.47 -2.54 10.47
C LYS A 121 15.43 -2.96 11.94
N GLY A 122 14.24 -3.30 12.46
CA GLY A 122 13.99 -3.45 13.88
C GLY A 122 14.06 -2.09 14.55
N GLY A 123 12.98 -1.62 15.16
CA GLY A 123 13.03 -0.36 15.88
C GLY A 123 14.06 -0.39 17.02
N PRO A 124 14.31 0.76 17.68
CA PRO A 124 15.41 0.93 18.63
C PRO A 124 15.31 0.10 19.94
N ARG A 125 14.46 -0.94 20.01
CA ARG A 125 14.36 -1.83 21.18
C ARG A 125 14.42 -3.33 20.81
N ARG A 126 15.63 -3.87 21.07
CA ARG A 126 16.07 -5.24 21.36
C ARG A 126 16.60 -6.16 20.25
N THR A 127 17.84 -6.57 20.53
CA THR A 127 18.75 -7.56 19.96
C THR A 127 18.48 -9.02 20.35
N ALA A 128 17.26 -9.39 20.75
CA ALA A 128 16.93 -10.79 21.06
C ALA A 128 15.45 -11.07 20.80
N LEU A 129 15.18 -12.04 19.90
CA LEU A 129 13.87 -12.63 19.68
C LEU A 129 13.43 -13.34 20.98
N GLU A 130 12.20 -13.12 21.44
CA GLU A 130 11.67 -13.87 22.58
C GLU A 130 11.33 -15.31 22.17
N PRO A 131 11.53 -16.33 23.03
CA PRO A 131 11.22 -17.72 22.69
C PRO A 131 9.73 -17.88 22.35
N GLY A 132 9.42 -18.12 21.07
CA GLY A 132 8.05 -18.17 20.53
C GLY A 132 7.72 -17.04 19.54
N GLU A 133 8.59 -16.04 19.35
CA GLU A 133 8.53 -15.18 18.17
C GLU A 133 8.97 -15.99 16.94
N GLU A 134 8.00 -16.48 16.15
CA GLU A 134 8.28 -17.03 14.81
C GLU A 134 8.95 -15.93 13.96
N GLU A 135 10.15 -16.21 13.44
CA GLU A 135 10.74 -15.45 12.33
C GLU A 135 9.80 -15.57 11.12
N TYR A 136 8.84 -14.66 10.99
CA TYR A 136 8.07 -14.56 9.75
C TYR A 136 8.93 -13.87 8.69
N ASP A 137 9.60 -14.70 7.89
CA ASP A 137 10.26 -14.34 6.63
C ASP A 137 9.24 -14.05 5.49
N ASP A 138 7.93 -14.11 5.77
CA ASP A 138 6.87 -13.87 4.77
C ASP A 138 6.66 -12.39 4.45
N GLY A 139 6.87 -11.49 5.42
CA GLY A 139 6.74 -10.04 5.21
C GLY A 139 7.78 -9.48 4.23
N ARG A 140 8.94 -10.14 4.15
CA ARG A 140 10.04 -9.79 3.24
C ARG A 140 9.73 -10.22 1.80
N ILE A 141 9.08 -11.38 1.62
CA ILE A 141 8.71 -11.94 0.32
C ILE A 141 7.47 -11.23 -0.26
N ILE A 142 6.54 -10.77 0.57
CA ILE A 142 5.29 -10.15 0.11
C ILE A 142 5.43 -8.63 -0.15
N ALA A 143 6.34 -7.93 0.55
CA ALA A 143 6.59 -6.49 0.36
C ALA A 143 7.62 -6.17 -0.76
N LEU A 144 8.52 -7.11 -1.08
CA LEU A 144 9.55 -6.92 -2.12
C LEU A 144 9.23 -7.61 -3.47
N SER A 145 8.21 -8.48 -3.57
CA SER A 145 7.95 -9.23 -4.82
C SER A 145 7.04 -8.55 -5.87
N SER A 146 6.47 -7.36 -5.63
CA SER A 146 5.94 -6.52 -6.73
C SER A 146 6.89 -5.37 -7.08
N VAL A 147 8.14 -5.75 -7.32
CA VAL A 147 9.05 -5.01 -8.18
C VAL A 147 8.43 -4.97 -9.57
N ARG A 148 8.13 -3.76 -10.05
CA ARG A 148 7.84 -3.42 -11.46
C ARG A 148 6.67 -4.20 -12.06
N ASP A 149 5.46 -3.66 -11.93
CA ASP A 149 4.61 -3.40 -13.08
C ASP A 149 3.46 -2.52 -12.60
N ASP A 150 3.25 -1.36 -13.25
CA ASP A 150 1.91 -0.79 -13.31
C ASP A 150 1.06 -1.86 -14.01
N ALA A 151 0.39 -2.72 -13.24
CA ALA A 151 -0.58 -3.64 -13.78
C ALA A 151 -1.77 -2.81 -14.28
N VAL A 152 -1.65 -2.26 -15.49
CA VAL A 152 -2.79 -1.76 -16.24
C VAL A 152 -3.65 -2.99 -16.52
N HIS A 153 -4.74 -3.16 -15.77
CA HIS A 153 -5.71 -4.20 -16.10
C HIS A 153 -6.13 -3.99 -17.56
N ARG A 154 -6.05 -5.05 -18.37
CA ARG A 154 -6.38 -5.03 -19.81
C ARG A 154 -7.78 -4.43 -20.07
N SER A 155 -8.68 -4.53 -19.08
CA SER A 155 -10.01 -3.92 -19.06
C SER A 155 -10.02 -2.39 -19.16
N ASP A 156 -8.96 -1.73 -18.69
CA ASP A 156 -8.89 -0.27 -18.51
C ASP A 156 -8.16 0.43 -19.67
N LEU A 157 -7.66 -0.32 -20.65
CA LEU A 157 -7.05 0.18 -21.88
C LEU A 157 -8.12 0.54 -22.90
N SER A 158 -7.99 1.71 -23.54
CA SER A 158 -8.72 2.02 -24.79
C SER A 158 -8.34 1.02 -25.88
N GLU A 159 -9.23 0.78 -26.86
CA GLU A 159 -8.99 -0.18 -27.96
C GLU A 159 -7.63 0.05 -28.64
N ASP A 160 -7.29 1.30 -28.95
CA ASP A 160 -6.01 1.67 -29.55
C ASP A 160 -4.78 1.27 -28.70
N ALA A 161 -4.90 1.33 -27.38
CA ALA A 161 -3.81 0.99 -26.47
C ALA A 161 -3.63 -0.53 -26.32
N ARG A 162 -4.71 -1.30 -26.51
CA ARG A 162 -4.65 -2.78 -26.56
C ARG A 162 -3.92 -3.25 -27.81
N ASP A 163 -4.23 -2.67 -28.96
CA ASP A 163 -3.61 -3.02 -30.24
C ASP A 163 -2.10 -2.76 -30.25
N ILE A 164 -1.65 -1.68 -29.59
CA ILE A 164 -0.22 -1.36 -29.47
C ILE A 164 0.51 -2.37 -28.56
N LEU A 165 -0.15 -2.81 -27.48
CA LEU A 165 0.41 -3.77 -26.54
C LEU A 165 0.51 -5.16 -27.16
N GLU A 166 -0.52 -5.57 -27.90
CA GLU A 166 -0.55 -6.86 -28.60
C GLU A 166 0.53 -6.93 -29.70
N LYS A 167 0.69 -5.86 -30.50
CA LYS A 167 1.79 -5.77 -31.48
C LYS A 167 3.18 -5.83 -30.85
N LYS A 168 3.36 -5.24 -29.66
CA LYS A 168 4.64 -5.30 -28.94
C LYS A 168 4.92 -6.71 -28.39
N GLU A 169 3.90 -7.38 -27.84
CA GLU A 169 4.02 -8.75 -27.34
C GLU A 169 4.33 -9.74 -28.47
N GLU A 170 3.73 -9.57 -29.65
CA GLU A 170 4.02 -10.38 -30.84
C GLU A 170 5.46 -10.19 -31.34
N GLN A 171 5.93 -8.95 -31.41
CA GLN A 171 7.32 -8.65 -31.78
C GLN A 171 8.32 -9.26 -30.78
N GLN A 172 7.98 -9.25 -29.50
CA GLN A 172 8.84 -9.82 -28.47
C GLN A 172 8.89 -11.35 -28.58
N LYS A 173 7.76 -12.02 -28.82
CA LYS A 173 7.71 -13.48 -29.09
C LYS A 173 8.48 -13.87 -30.35
N LEU A 174 8.42 -13.07 -31.41
CA LEU A 174 9.20 -13.29 -32.64
C LEU A 174 10.71 -13.17 -32.39
N SER A 175 11.14 -12.22 -31.54
CA SER A 175 12.56 -12.05 -31.20
C SER A 175 13.14 -13.15 -30.29
N VAL A 176 12.29 -13.82 -29.50
CA VAL A 176 12.68 -14.96 -28.64
C VAL A 176 12.81 -16.26 -29.44
N ASN A 177 12.04 -16.43 -30.53
CA ASN A 177 12.13 -17.61 -31.41
C ASN A 177 13.27 -17.53 -32.46
N LEU A 178 14.02 -16.44 -32.51
CA LEU A 178 15.16 -16.22 -33.42
C LEU A 178 16.53 -16.30 -32.71
N ARG A 179 16.58 -16.85 -31.49
CA ARG A 179 17.82 -17.14 -30.76
C ARG A 179 18.04 -18.64 -30.57
#